data_AF-A0A7J6QKE3-F1
#
_entry.id   AF-A0A7J6QKE3-F1
#
_cell.length_a   1.000
_cell.length_b   1.000
_cell.length_c   1.000
_cell.angle_alpha   90.00
_cell.angle_beta   90.00
_cell.angle_gamma   90.00
#
_symmetry.space_group_name_H-M   'P 1'
#
loop_
_entity.id
_entity.type
_entity.pdbx_description
1 polymer ?
#
loop_
_entity_poly.entity_id
_entity_poly.type
_entity_poly.pdbx_seq_one_letter_code
_entity_poly.pdbx_strand_id
1 'polypeptide(L)'
;AKGPSFFPDPNADVKLDPIFGGDHPVRAEEAATEDGGKTPLTEQRRRRPVLRSRRRTTGGSAAKTPLSEVPATEEQWRARAEQRAKQIEIGKMTENYLAYRTAVTPRKRNPAVDPITPDPNERVSKRAFDAELKQWRKKL
;
A
#
# COMPACT_ATOMS: atom_id res chain seq x y z
N ALA A 1 -53.28 -13.81 1.61
CA ALA A 1 -51.85 -13.47 1.43
C ALA A 1 -51.05 -13.97 2.63
N LYS A 2 -50.22 -14.99 2.44
CA LYS A 2 -49.14 -15.39 3.36
C LYS A 2 -47.93 -15.67 2.47
N GLY A 3 -46.86 -14.91 2.65
CA GLY A 3 -45.64 -15.01 1.84
C GLY A 3 -44.87 -16.31 2.09
N PRO A 4 -43.99 -16.72 1.16
CA PRO A 4 -43.30 -18.01 1.25
C PRO A 4 -42.27 -18.01 2.37
N SER A 5 -42.34 -19.06 3.20
CA SER A 5 -41.47 -19.36 4.32
C SER A 5 -40.03 -19.64 3.86
N PHE A 6 -39.09 -18.88 4.39
CA PHE A 6 -37.64 -19.02 4.18
C PHE A 6 -37.04 -20.01 5.20
N PHE A 7 -37.47 -21.26 5.17
CA PHE A 7 -36.78 -22.32 5.90
C PHE A 7 -36.51 -23.47 4.92
N PRO A 8 -35.23 -23.77 4.61
CA PRO A 8 -34.91 -24.92 3.77
C PRO A 8 -35.17 -26.23 4.53
N ASP A 9 -35.79 -27.18 3.83
CA ASP A 9 -36.06 -28.54 4.30
C ASP A 9 -34.77 -29.25 4.75
N PRO A 10 -34.78 -29.98 5.89
CA PRO A 10 -33.56 -30.59 6.45
C PRO A 10 -33.09 -31.86 5.72
N ASN A 11 -33.67 -32.22 4.56
CA ASN A 11 -33.33 -33.44 3.84
C ASN A 11 -33.09 -33.23 2.33
N ALA A 12 -32.73 -32.01 1.93
CA ALA A 12 -32.26 -31.72 0.58
C ALA A 12 -30.75 -31.97 0.49
N ASP A 13 -30.39 -33.09 -0.11
CA ASP A 13 -29.04 -33.56 -0.38
C ASP A 13 -28.38 -32.66 -1.44
N VAL A 14 -27.68 -31.60 -1.00
CA VAL A 14 -26.97 -30.66 -1.88
C VAL A 14 -25.46 -30.82 -1.71
N LYS A 15 -24.86 -31.61 -2.61
CA LYS A 15 -23.42 -31.61 -2.87
C LYS A 15 -23.01 -30.25 -3.44
N LEU A 16 -22.25 -29.48 -2.69
CA LEU A 16 -21.50 -28.31 -3.17
C LEU A 16 -20.05 -28.43 -2.69
N ASP A 17 -19.14 -28.44 -3.65
CA ASP A 17 -17.70 -28.63 -3.46
C ASP A 17 -17.07 -27.50 -2.62
N PRO A 18 -16.13 -27.81 -1.71
CA PRO A 18 -15.47 -26.80 -0.89
C PRO A 18 -14.31 -26.16 -1.65
N ILE A 19 -14.56 -24.98 -2.22
CA ILE A 19 -13.54 -24.09 -2.77
C ILE A 19 -13.31 -22.97 -1.74
N PHE A 20 -12.21 -23.09 -0.99
CA PHE A 20 -11.66 -22.16 0.02
C PHE A 20 -12.19 -22.21 1.47
N GLY A 21 -11.31 -22.68 2.36
CA GLY A 21 -11.01 -21.96 3.61
C GLY A 21 -11.08 -22.80 4.88
N GLY A 22 -9.94 -22.94 5.57
CA GLY A 22 -9.93 -23.24 7.02
C GLY A 22 -8.82 -24.19 7.48
N ASP A 23 -7.82 -23.62 8.12
CA ASP A 23 -6.68 -24.23 8.80
C ASP A 23 -7.01 -25.37 9.81
N HIS A 24 -6.12 -26.39 9.81
CA HIS A 24 -5.43 -27.12 10.92
C HIS A 24 -6.09 -27.37 12.30
N PRO A 25 -5.54 -28.24 13.17
CA PRO A 25 -4.78 -29.50 13.03
C PRO A 25 -5.32 -30.61 13.98
N VAL A 26 -4.87 -31.87 13.85
CA VAL A 26 -4.24 -32.67 14.95
C VAL A 26 -4.14 -34.18 14.61
N ARG A 27 -2.89 -34.65 14.60
CA ARG A 27 -2.40 -35.85 15.33
C ARG A 27 -2.96 -37.23 14.98
N ALA A 28 -2.15 -38.02 14.27
CA ALA A 28 -1.65 -39.35 14.67
C ALA A 28 -0.99 -40.02 13.44
N GLU A 29 0.33 -40.22 13.45
CA GLU A 29 1.02 -41.49 13.78
C GLU A 29 1.36 -42.27 12.49
N GLU A 30 2.57 -42.84 12.49
CA GLU A 30 3.09 -43.88 11.58
C GLU A 30 3.48 -43.46 10.14
N ALA A 31 4.44 -44.04 9.45
CA ALA A 31 5.73 -44.68 9.72
C ALA A 31 6.25 -45.04 8.31
N ALA A 32 7.57 -45.00 8.16
CA ALA A 32 8.33 -45.81 7.19
C ALA A 32 8.22 -45.48 5.67
N THR A 33 9.35 -45.07 5.09
CA THR A 33 10.17 -45.86 4.13
C THR A 33 10.64 -45.02 2.93
N GLU A 34 11.95 -44.81 2.93
CA GLU A 34 12.94 -44.76 1.84
C GLU A 34 12.58 -44.34 0.40
N ASP A 35 13.56 -43.59 -0.13
CA ASP A 35 14.18 -43.75 -1.45
C ASP A 35 13.78 -42.80 -2.59
N GLY A 36 14.83 -42.29 -3.24
CA GLY A 36 14.87 -42.07 -4.68
C GLY A 36 14.01 -40.96 -5.29
N GLY A 37 14.64 -39.80 -5.54
CA GLY A 37 14.25 -38.97 -6.70
C GLY A 37 13.94 -37.50 -6.39
N LYS A 38 14.97 -36.72 -6.04
CA LYS A 38 14.91 -35.26 -6.19
C LYS A 38 14.70 -34.93 -7.67
N THR A 39 13.51 -34.46 -8.00
CA THR A 39 13.16 -33.89 -9.31
C THR A 39 14.13 -32.76 -9.68
N PRO A 40 14.85 -32.84 -10.81
CA PRO A 40 15.78 -31.81 -11.22
C PRO A 40 15.04 -30.74 -12.05
N LEU A 41 14.41 -29.77 -11.40
CA LEU A 41 13.91 -28.58 -12.12
C LEU A 41 14.07 -27.25 -11.35
N THR A 42 14.95 -27.20 -10.36
CA THR A 42 15.18 -25.96 -9.56
C THR A 42 16.58 -25.37 -9.72
N GLU A 43 17.48 -25.98 -10.50
CA GLU A 43 18.89 -25.53 -10.57
C GLU A 43 19.17 -24.48 -11.67
N GLN A 44 18.20 -24.17 -12.53
CA GLN A 44 18.46 -23.36 -13.74
C GLN A 44 17.92 -21.92 -13.67
N ARG A 45 17.89 -21.32 -12.47
CA ARG A 45 17.56 -19.89 -12.30
C ARG A 45 18.49 -19.13 -11.37
N ARG A 46 19.62 -19.72 -10.99
CA ARG A 46 20.66 -19.10 -10.14
C ARG A 46 21.77 -18.37 -10.91
N ARG A 47 21.66 -18.26 -12.24
CA ARG A 47 22.64 -17.53 -13.08
C ARG A 47 22.02 -16.40 -13.89
N ARG A 48 21.32 -15.47 -13.23
CA ARG A 48 21.21 -14.12 -13.78
C ARG A 48 22.48 -13.36 -13.38
N PRO A 49 23.39 -13.04 -14.31
CA PRO A 49 24.57 -12.27 -13.97
C PRO A 49 24.11 -10.93 -13.39
N VAL A 50 24.59 -10.61 -12.18
CA VAL A 50 24.46 -9.27 -11.62
C VAL A 50 25.40 -8.38 -12.44
N LEU A 51 24.88 -7.83 -13.54
CA LEU A 51 25.50 -6.67 -14.16
C LEU A 51 25.32 -5.52 -13.18
N ARG A 52 26.25 -5.40 -12.22
CA ARG A 52 26.47 -4.20 -11.42
C ARG A 52 27.06 -3.14 -12.35
N SER A 53 26.28 -2.69 -13.33
CA SER A 53 26.53 -1.43 -13.99
C SER A 53 26.19 -0.37 -12.96
N ARG A 54 27.22 0.07 -12.21
CA ARG A 54 27.14 1.30 -11.46
C ARG A 54 27.10 2.42 -12.50
N ARG A 55 25.88 2.73 -12.98
CA ARG A 55 25.64 3.85 -13.87
C ARG A 55 25.99 5.12 -13.08
N ARG A 56 27.22 5.61 -13.27
CA ARG A 56 27.59 6.98 -12.93
C ARG A 56 26.69 7.87 -13.78
N THR A 57 25.67 8.47 -13.18
CA THR A 57 24.90 9.53 -13.81
C THR A 57 25.77 10.78 -13.81
N THR A 58 26.72 10.85 -14.75
CA THR A 58 27.25 12.14 -15.21
C THR A 58 26.07 12.87 -15.82
N GLY A 59 25.80 14.10 -15.36
CA GLY A 59 24.65 14.93 -15.71
C GLY A 59 24.25 14.79 -17.17
N GLY A 60 23.27 13.92 -17.43
CA GLY A 60 22.53 13.91 -18.67
C GLY A 60 21.60 15.10 -18.57
N SER A 61 21.94 16.15 -19.31
CA SER A 61 20.97 17.15 -19.76
C SER A 61 19.91 16.38 -20.54
N ALA A 62 18.96 15.78 -19.82
CA ALA A 62 17.74 15.29 -20.38
C ALA A 62 17.15 16.52 -21.04
N ALA A 63 17.12 16.49 -22.38
CA ALA A 63 16.42 17.47 -23.19
C ALA A 63 15.18 17.88 -22.40
N LYS A 64 15.11 19.17 -22.04
CA LYS A 64 13.92 19.75 -21.44
C LYS A 64 12.86 19.61 -22.53
N THR A 65 12.18 18.46 -22.59
CA THR A 65 10.92 18.35 -23.28
C THR A 65 10.14 19.56 -22.78
N PRO A 66 9.78 20.52 -23.65
CA PRO A 66 9.07 21.69 -23.20
C PRO A 66 7.85 21.16 -22.47
N LEU A 67 7.85 21.40 -21.16
CA LEU A 67 6.78 21.09 -20.25
C LEU A 67 5.56 21.70 -20.92
N SER A 68 4.72 20.88 -21.55
CA SER A 68 3.54 21.39 -22.25
C SER A 68 2.78 22.20 -21.21
N GLU A 69 2.79 23.52 -21.37
CA GLU A 69 2.30 24.53 -20.41
C GLU A 69 0.78 24.47 -20.27
N VAL A 70 0.15 23.39 -20.71
CA VAL A 70 -1.25 23.13 -20.47
C VAL A 70 -1.40 22.93 -18.96
N PRO A 71 -2.06 23.87 -18.25
CA PRO A 71 -2.34 23.68 -16.85
C PRO A 71 -3.13 22.38 -16.70
N ALA A 72 -2.76 21.57 -15.72
CA ALA A 72 -3.47 20.32 -15.46
C ALA A 72 -4.97 20.58 -15.32
N THR A 73 -5.79 19.72 -15.92
CA THR A 73 -7.25 19.88 -15.93
C THR A 73 -7.81 19.77 -14.51
N GLU A 74 -9.02 20.28 -14.30
CA GLU A 74 -9.65 20.21 -12.98
C GLU A 74 -9.85 18.76 -12.50
N GLU A 75 -10.17 17.84 -13.41
CA GLU A 75 -10.25 16.40 -13.11
C GLU A 75 -8.91 15.83 -12.63
N GLN A 76 -7.80 16.21 -13.25
CA GLN A 76 -6.46 15.80 -12.83
C GLN A 76 -6.11 16.37 -11.45
N TRP A 77 -6.55 17.60 -11.14
CA TRP A 77 -6.36 18.19 -9.82
C TRP A 77 -7.19 17.46 -8.75
N ARG A 78 -8.43 17.07 -9.04
CA ARG A 78 -9.26 16.26 -8.15
C ARG A 78 -8.63 14.90 -7.84
N ALA A 79 -8.20 14.17 -8.88
CA ALA A 79 -7.53 12.89 -8.70
C ALA A 79 -6.24 13.02 -7.87
N ARG A 80 -5.48 14.12 -8.05
CA ARG A 80 -4.32 14.41 -7.19
C ARG A 80 -4.74 14.67 -5.75
N ALA A 81 -5.76 15.49 -5.51
CA ALA A 81 -6.24 15.81 -4.17
C ALA A 81 -6.70 14.57 -3.41
N GLU A 82 -7.42 13.65 -4.07
CA GLU A 82 -7.83 12.37 -3.49
C GLU A 82 -6.63 11.52 -3.05
N GLN A 83 -5.65 11.35 -3.94
CA GLN A 83 -4.45 10.58 -3.63
C GLN A 83 -3.62 11.23 -2.50
N ARG A 84 -3.55 12.56 -2.48
CA ARG A 84 -2.88 13.34 -1.43
C ARG A 84 -3.60 13.21 -0.09
N ALA A 85 -4.93 13.28 -0.08
CA ALA A 85 -5.75 13.08 1.10
C ALA A 85 -5.51 11.69 1.70
N LYS A 86 -5.48 10.65 0.87
CA LYS A 86 -5.13 9.29 1.30
C LYS A 86 -3.74 9.20 1.92
N GLN A 87 -2.74 9.88 1.34
CA GLN A 87 -1.39 9.92 1.92
C GLN A 87 -1.33 10.62 3.28
N ILE A 88 -2.11 11.68 3.44
CA ILE A 88 -2.24 12.39 4.71
C ILE A 88 -2.93 11.49 5.75
N GLU A 89 -4.00 10.81 5.37
CA GLU A 89 -4.71 9.85 6.23
C GLU A 89 -3.77 8.75 6.76
N ILE A 90 -2.98 8.14 5.87
CA ILE A 90 -1.96 7.16 6.26
C ILE A 90 -0.99 7.77 7.27
N GLY A 91 -0.55 9.03 7.07
CA GLY A 91 0.30 9.73 8.03
C GLY A 91 -0.37 9.95 9.38
N LYS A 92 -1.67 10.26 9.40
CA LYS A 92 -2.46 10.47 10.62
C LYS A 92 -2.71 9.19 11.41
N MET A 93 -2.68 8.03 10.75
CA MET A 93 -2.83 6.73 11.40
C MET A 93 -1.55 6.25 12.10
N THR A 94 -0.41 6.93 11.92
CA THR A 94 0.85 6.55 12.56
C THR A 94 0.86 6.85 14.06
N GLU A 95 1.56 6.00 14.83
CA GLU A 95 1.72 6.17 16.28
C GLU A 95 2.31 7.54 16.65
N ASN A 96 3.28 8.03 15.89
CA ASN A 96 3.87 9.36 16.06
C ASN A 96 2.82 10.47 16.01
N TYR A 97 1.94 10.44 15.00
CA TYR A 97 0.88 11.45 14.89
C TYR A 97 -0.11 11.36 16.05
N LEU A 98 -0.44 10.15 16.49
CA LEU A 98 -1.33 9.93 17.63
C LEU A 98 -0.71 10.47 18.92
N ALA A 99 0.57 10.17 19.19
CA ALA A 99 1.33 10.67 20.33
C ALA A 99 1.48 12.21 20.29
N TYR A 100 1.77 12.77 19.11
CA TYR A 100 1.79 14.22 18.94
C TYR A 100 0.43 14.85 19.23
N ARG A 101 -0.67 14.23 18.76
CA ARG A 101 -2.04 14.72 18.98
C ARG A 101 -2.45 14.67 20.45
N THR A 102 -1.96 13.71 21.23
CA THR A 102 -2.22 13.64 22.68
C THR A 102 -1.34 14.60 23.47
N ALA A 103 -0.08 14.78 23.07
CA ALA A 103 0.87 15.67 23.73
C ALA A 103 0.58 17.17 23.47
N VAL A 104 0.23 17.52 22.24
CA VAL A 104 0.05 18.92 21.80
C VAL A 104 -1.41 19.21 21.51
N THR A 105 -2.06 19.93 22.44
CA THR A 105 -3.43 20.40 22.23
C THR A 105 -3.49 21.44 21.10
N PRO A 106 -4.59 21.49 20.31
CA PRO A 106 -4.68 22.39 19.16
C PRO A 106 -4.43 23.86 19.47
N ARG A 107 -4.78 24.32 20.67
CA ARG A 107 -4.58 25.71 21.12
C ARG A 107 -3.13 26.09 21.40
N LYS A 108 -2.25 25.11 21.63
CA LYS A 108 -0.81 25.34 21.90
C LYS A 108 0.05 25.14 20.66
N ARG A 109 -0.55 24.86 19.50
CA ARG A 109 0.20 24.62 18.28
C ARG A 109 0.85 25.91 17.80
N ASN A 110 2.17 25.90 17.69
CA ASN A 110 2.95 26.99 17.12
C ASN A 110 3.36 26.60 15.68
N PRO A 111 2.88 27.32 14.65
CA PRO A 111 3.19 27.00 13.25
C PRO A 111 4.69 27.07 12.91
N ALA A 112 5.50 27.75 13.72
CA ALA A 112 6.94 27.82 13.51
C ALA A 112 7.67 26.52 13.89
N VAL A 113 7.16 25.78 14.89
CA VAL A 113 7.84 24.62 15.48
C VAL A 113 7.12 23.32 15.11
N ASP A 114 5.78 23.36 15.16
CA ASP A 114 4.97 22.16 15.05
C ASP A 114 4.82 21.65 13.60
N PRO A 115 4.62 20.33 13.43
CA PRO A 115 4.32 19.74 12.13
C PRO A 115 2.97 20.25 11.58
N ILE A 116 3.04 20.98 10.46
CA ILE A 116 1.86 21.41 9.69
C ILE A 116 1.47 20.31 8.70
N THR A 117 0.19 19.93 8.70
CA THR A 117 -0.33 18.95 7.73
C THR A 117 -0.43 19.62 6.36
N PRO A 118 0.15 19.04 5.29
CA PRO A 118 0.03 19.58 3.94
C PRO A 118 -1.43 19.63 3.46
N ASP A 119 -1.77 20.61 2.62
CA ASP A 119 -3.11 20.70 2.04
C ASP A 119 -3.20 19.83 0.77
N PRO A 120 -4.14 18.86 0.70
CA PRO A 120 -4.31 18.03 -0.50
C PRO A 120 -4.73 18.82 -1.75
N ASN A 121 -5.46 19.93 -1.59
CA ASN A 121 -6.02 20.71 -2.69
C ASN A 121 -5.05 21.75 -3.28
N GLU A 122 -3.87 21.90 -2.67
CA GLU A 122 -2.92 22.93 -3.06
C GLU A 122 -2.43 22.75 -4.50
N ARG A 123 -2.41 23.82 -5.29
CA ARG A 123 -2.04 23.80 -6.72
C ARG A 123 -0.53 23.75 -6.94
N VAL A 124 0.15 22.90 -6.18
CA VAL A 124 1.61 22.68 -6.24
C VAL A 124 1.97 21.48 -7.12
N SER A 125 3.21 21.48 -7.61
CA SER A 125 3.78 20.33 -8.31
C SER A 125 3.79 19.07 -7.43
N LYS A 126 3.83 17.89 -8.04
CA LYS A 126 3.93 16.62 -7.31
C LYS A 126 5.13 16.60 -6.35
N ARG A 127 6.28 17.08 -6.80
CA ARG A 127 7.53 17.04 -6.03
C ARG A 127 7.52 17.99 -4.83
N ALA A 128 6.87 19.14 -4.96
CA ALA A 128 6.69 20.08 -3.85
C ALA A 128 5.83 19.45 -2.75
N PHE A 129 4.66 18.91 -3.12
CA PHE A 129 3.81 18.19 -2.17
C PHE A 129 4.52 17.00 -1.49
N ASP A 130 5.23 16.18 -2.27
CA ASP A 130 5.97 15.04 -1.72
C ASP A 130 7.06 15.49 -0.72
N ALA A 131 7.70 16.63 -0.96
CA ALA A 131 8.70 17.19 -0.05
C ALA A 131 8.08 17.68 1.26
N GLU A 132 6.96 18.41 1.19
CA GLU A 132 6.20 18.85 2.36
C GLU A 132 5.67 17.67 3.18
N LEU A 133 5.08 16.68 2.52
CA LEU A 133 4.60 15.45 3.17
C LEU A 133 5.73 14.72 3.88
N LYS A 134 6.91 14.64 3.26
CA LYS A 134 8.10 14.04 3.88
C LYS A 134 8.58 14.84 5.09
N GLN A 135 8.58 16.17 5.02
CA GLN A 135 8.99 17.01 6.13
C GLN A 135 7.99 16.93 7.29
N TRP A 136 6.69 16.91 7.00
CA TRP A 136 5.63 16.72 7.99
C TRP A 136 5.82 15.40 8.74
N ARG A 137 5.93 14.27 8.01
CA ARG A 137 6.15 12.94 8.62
C ARG A 137 7.44 12.82 9.44
N LYS A 138 8.47 13.61 9.13
CA LYS A 138 9.71 13.66 9.91
C LYS A 138 9.60 14.46 11.20
N LYS A 139 8.68 15.42 11.25
CA LYS A 139 8.44 16.31 12.40
C LYS A 139 7.40 15.76 13.37
N LEU A 140 6.57 14.80 12.93
CA LEU A 140 5.62 14.05 13.75
C LEU A 140 6.36 13.04 14.65
#